data_AF-A0A1F2QFW3-F1
#
_entry.id   AF-A0A1F2QFW3-F1
#
_cell.length_a   1.000
_cell.length_b   1.000
_cell.length_c   1.000
_cell.angle_alpha   90.00
_cell.angle_beta   90.00
_cell.angle_gamma   90.00
#
_symmetry.space_group_name_H-M   'P 1'
#
loop_
_entity.id
_entity.type
_entity.pdbx_description
1 polymer ?
#
loop_
_entity_poly.entity_id
_entity_poly.type
_entity_poly.pdbx_seq_one_letter_code
_entity_poly.pdbx_strand_id
1 'polypeptide(L)' 'MRSLAPAHPQYGFDVHVGYGTEAHRQALKEHGPCCLHRLSFQGVGLLQLELWERHQEEEGPGRTMVRGG' A
#
# COMPACT_ATOMS: atom_id res chain seq x y z
N MET A 1 -8.23 -13.89 4.13
CA MET A 1 -8.24 -13.89 2.65
C MET A 1 -7.57 -15.11 2.01
N ARG A 2 -7.01 -16.08 2.77
CA ARG A 2 -6.25 -17.22 2.21
C ARG A 2 -6.99 -18.10 1.19
N SER A 3 -8.30 -18.29 1.34
CA SER A 3 -9.11 -19.06 0.39
C SER A 3 -9.35 -18.33 -0.95
N LEU A 4 -9.17 -17.01 -1.00
CA LEU A 4 -9.32 -16.17 -2.19
C LEU A 4 -7.97 -15.83 -2.84
N ALA A 5 -6.86 -16.11 -2.16
CA ALA A 5 -5.51 -15.88 -2.66
C ALA A 5 -5.22 -16.60 -4.00
N PRO A 6 -5.69 -17.84 -4.25
CA PRO A 6 -5.49 -18.49 -5.55
C PRO A 6 -6.15 -17.77 -6.72
N ALA A 7 -7.23 -17.02 -6.48
CA ALA A 7 -7.93 -16.24 -7.51
C ALA A 7 -7.22 -14.90 -7.80
N HIS A 8 -6.37 -14.44 -6.89
CA HIS A 8 -5.60 -13.21 -7.05
C HIS A 8 -4.16 -13.35 -6.51
N PRO A 9 -3.34 -14.22 -7.11
CA PRO A 9 -1.99 -14.51 -6.63
C PRO A 9 -1.10 -13.26 -6.63
N GLN A 10 -1.33 -12.33 -7.54
CA GLN A 10 -0.55 -11.10 -7.68
C GLN A 10 -0.58 -10.19 -6.44
N TYR A 11 -1.60 -10.27 -5.60
CA TYR A 11 -1.72 -9.40 -4.41
C TYR A 11 -1.22 -10.05 -3.12
N GLY A 12 -0.68 -11.28 -3.12
CA GLY A 12 -0.06 -11.87 -1.91
C GLY A 12 -0.99 -12.00 -0.69
N PHE A 13 -2.30 -12.15 -0.91
CA PHE A 13 -3.31 -12.21 0.16
C PHE A 13 -3.11 -13.40 1.13
N ASP A 14 -2.36 -14.41 0.73
CA ASP A 14 -1.94 -15.56 1.52
C ASP A 14 -0.84 -15.24 2.55
N VAL A 15 -0.05 -14.21 2.28
CA VAL A 15 1.07 -13.75 3.11
C VAL A 15 0.64 -12.65 4.08
N HIS A 16 0.05 -11.56 3.57
CA HIS A 16 -0.23 -10.36 4.37
C HIS A 16 -1.72 -10.07 4.50
N VAL A 17 -2.60 -10.95 4.02
CA VAL A 17 -4.06 -10.94 4.32
C VAL A 17 -4.75 -9.59 4.02
N GLY A 18 -4.19 -8.80 3.09
CA GLY A 18 -4.73 -7.48 2.71
C GLY A 18 -4.25 -6.30 3.57
N TYR A 19 -3.27 -6.49 4.46
CA TYR A 19 -2.55 -5.35 5.05
C TYR A 19 -1.73 -4.63 3.97
N GLY A 20 -1.72 -3.29 4.02
CA GLY A 20 -0.99 -2.43 3.09
C GLY A 20 0.51 -2.49 3.31
N THR A 21 1.14 -3.64 3.02
CA THR A 21 2.59 -3.79 2.94
C THR A 21 3.11 -3.14 1.67
N GLU A 22 4.42 -2.93 1.58
CA GLU A 22 5.04 -2.38 0.35
C GLU A 22 4.77 -3.26 -0.87
N ALA A 23 4.91 -4.59 -0.72
CA ALA A 23 4.58 -5.55 -1.76
C ALA A 23 3.11 -5.45 -2.21
N HIS A 24 2.18 -5.28 -1.27
CA HIS A 24 0.76 -5.13 -1.62
C HIS A 24 0.50 -3.83 -2.40
N ARG A 25 1.16 -2.73 -2.01
CA ARG A 25 1.06 -1.45 -2.74
C ARG A 25 1.67 -1.52 -4.13
N GLN A 26 2.78 -2.22 -4.30
CA GLN A 26 3.39 -2.45 -5.62
C GLN A 26 2.44 -3.25 -6.52
N ALA A 27 1.86 -4.34 -6.00
CA ALA A 27 0.86 -5.11 -6.73
C ALA A 27 -0.38 -4.28 -7.11
N LEU A 28 -0.84 -3.40 -6.21
CA LEU A 28 -1.92 -2.46 -6.48
C LEU A 28 -1.59 -1.43 -7.57
N LYS A 29 -0.32 -1.03 -7.72
CA LYS A 29 0.11 -0.13 -8.80
C LYS A 29 0.19 -0.86 -10.14
N GLU A 30 0.74 -2.06 -10.14
CA GLU A 30 0.95 -2.84 -11.37
C GLU A 30 -0.35 -3.42 -11.93
N HIS A 31 -1.28 -3.82 -11.06
CA HIS A 31 -2.52 -4.50 -11.46
C HIS A 31 -3.80 -3.73 -11.12
N GLY A 32 -3.69 -2.61 -10.41
CA GLY A 32 -4.85 -1.87 -9.91
C GLY A 32 -5.52 -2.53 -8.69
N PRO A 33 -6.53 -1.90 -8.07
CA PRO A 33 -7.34 -2.55 -7.06
C PRO A 33 -8.37 -3.53 -7.69
N CYS A 34 -8.42 -4.77 -7.19
CA CYS A 34 -9.48 -5.76 -7.50
C CYS A 34 -10.74 -5.63 -6.63
N CYS A 35 -11.79 -6.42 -6.91
CA CYS A 35 -13.08 -6.42 -6.21
C CYS A 35 -13.03 -6.69 -4.70
N LEU A 36 -11.94 -7.27 -4.19
CA LEU A 36 -11.75 -7.51 -2.75
C LEU A 36 -11.24 -6.27 -2.00
N HIS A 37 -10.80 -5.25 -2.72
CA HIS A 37 -10.24 -4.03 -2.16
C HIS A 37 -11.33 -3.03 -1.78
N ARG A 38 -11.20 -2.45 -0.59
CA ARG A 38 -12.06 -1.36 -0.15
C ARG A 38 -11.39 -0.04 -0.53
N LEU A 39 -11.88 0.59 -1.60
CA LEU A 39 -11.31 1.82 -2.14
C LEU A 39 -11.35 3.01 -1.18
N SER A 40 -12.24 2.98 -0.18
CA SER A 40 -12.31 3.96 0.90
C SER A 40 -11.21 3.79 1.95
N PHE A 41 -10.49 2.66 1.95
CA PHE A 41 -9.37 2.43 2.86
C PHE A 41 -8.12 3.17 2.36
N GLN A 42 -7.46 3.85 3.29
CA GLN A 42 -6.24 4.61 3.00
C GLN A 42 -5.16 3.66 2.44
N GLY A 43 -4.57 4.03 1.30
CA GLY A 43 -3.50 3.28 0.64
C GLY A 43 -3.96 2.26 -0.41
N VAL A 44 -5.25 2.23 -0.76
CA VAL A 44 -5.81 1.31 -1.76
C VAL A 44 -6.32 2.04 -3.01
N GLY A 45 -6.76 3.29 -2.89
CA GLY A 45 -7.15 4.10 -4.04
C GLY A 45 -5.95 4.54 -4.89
N LEU A 46 -6.10 4.55 -6.21
CA LEU A 46 -5.03 4.91 -7.17
C LEU A 46 -4.41 6.28 -6.85
N LEU A 47 -5.24 7.31 -6.65
CA LEU A 47 -4.78 8.65 -6.25
C LEU A 47 -3.95 8.62 -4.95
N GLN A 48 -4.34 7.79 -3.98
CA GLN A 48 -3.61 7.67 -2.70
C GLN A 48 -2.28 6.92 -2.86
N LEU A 49 -2.19 5.98 -3.80
CA LEU A 49 -0.96 5.25 -4.11
C LEU A 49 0.08 6.15 -4.78
N GLU A 50 -0.36 7.08 -5.63
CA GLU A 50 0.50 8.12 -6.23
C GLU A 50 1.04 9.08 -5.17
N LEU A 51 0.19 9.48 -4.19
CA LEU A 51 0.62 10.34 -3.08
C LEU A 51 1.69 9.68 -2.19
N TRP A 52 1.69 8.35 -2.05
CA TRP A 52 2.67 7.63 -1.25
C TRP A 52 4.10 7.76 -1.81
N GLU A 53 4.26 7.81 -3.13
CA GLU A 53 5.60 7.95 -3.76
C GLU A 53 6.22 9.31 -3.46
N ARG A 54 5.40 10.35 -3.53
CA ARG A 54 5.81 11.73 -3.26
C ARG A 54 6.35 11.93 -1.85
N HIS A 55 5.93 11.08 -0.89
CA HIS A 55 6.43 11.11 0.48
C HIS A 55 7.69 10.27 0.71
N GLN A 56 8.09 9.40 -0.21
CA GLN A 56 9.31 8.59 -0.07
C GLN A 56 10.56 9.30 -0.61
N GLU A 57 10.39 10.30 -1.47
CA GLU A 57 11.51 11.11 -1.99
C GLU A 57 12.01 12.18 -0.98
N GLU A 58 11.18 12.55 0.00
CA GLU A 58 11.49 13.62 0.98
C GLU A 58 12.10 13.08 2.30
N GLU A 59 12.12 11.77 2.54
CA GLU A 59 12.57 11.19 3.82
C GLU A 59 13.82 10.30 3.64
N GLY A 60 14.93 10.92 3.21
CA GLY A 60 16.27 10.48 3.63
C GLY A 60 16.48 10.73 5.14
N PRO A 61 17.50 10.16 5.80
CA PRO A 61 17.58 10.13 7.27
C PRO A 61 17.72 11.55 7.83
N GLY A 62 16.61 12.14 8.26
CA GLY A 62 16.58 13.55 8.63
C GLY A 62 15.38 13.98 9.45
N ARG A 63 14.67 13.06 10.11
CA ARG A 63 13.63 13.46 11.06
C ARG A 63 14.22 13.78 12.43
N THR A 64 15.00 14.87 12.50
CA THR A 64 15.33 15.50 13.78
C THR A 64 14.09 16.23 14.26
N MET A 65 13.42 15.62 15.23
CA MET A 65 12.40 16.25 16.04
C MET A 65 13.09 17.35 16.87
N VAL A 66 12.98 18.63 16.49
CA VAL A 66 13.27 19.74 17.40
C VAL A 66 11.96 20.27 17.98
N ARG A 67 11.75 19.88 19.25
CA ARG A 67 10.74 20.43 20.14
C ARG A 67 11.05 21.90 20.44
N GLY A 68 10.03 22.75 20.32
CA GLY A 68 9.77 23.88 21.21
C GLY A 68 10.62 25.14 21.04
N GLY A 69 9.91 26.26 20.92
CA GLY A 69 10.40 27.64 21.01
C GLY A 69 9.24 28.58 20.84
#